data_AF-A0A9E3Y1U4-F1
#
_entry.id   AF-A0A9E3Y1U4-F1
#
_cell.length_a   1.000
_cell.length_b   1.000
_cell.length_c   1.000
_cell.angle_alpha   90.00
_cell.angle_beta   90.00
_cell.angle_gamma   90.00
#
_symmetry.space_group_name_H-M   'P 1'
#
loop_
_entity.id
_entity.type
_entity.pdbx_description
1 polymer ?
#
loop_
_entity_poly.entity_id
_entity_poly.type
_entity_poly.pdbx_seq_one_letter_code
_entity_poly.pdbx_strand_id
1 'polypeptide(L)'
;HRITRRGLVFMVAMVFGTSNQVVQGFVPSYWWLAGLMFLWGMSGGFYANLNQTLIQELTPHEKMGRVMSLTALAQAGLSPLGAFGASALAQWIGARPAMGWLGAASLACVLGTLAFGRELRVQP
;
A
#
# COMPACT_ATOMS: atom_id res chain seq x y z
N HIS A 1 9.16 1.36 -22.48
CA HIS A 1 9.75 2.53 -21.78
C HIS A 1 8.78 3.38 -20.95
N ARG A 2 7.54 3.71 -21.40
CA ARG A 2 6.58 4.51 -20.59
C ARG A 2 6.01 3.77 -19.36
N ILE A 3 5.84 2.46 -19.45
CA ILE A 3 5.31 1.60 -18.36
C ILE A 3 6.28 1.56 -17.17
N THR A 4 7.59 1.52 -17.41
CA THR A 4 8.63 1.49 -16.36
C THR A 4 8.68 2.78 -15.53
N ARG A 5 8.31 3.93 -16.12
CA ARG A 5 8.24 5.22 -15.44
C ARG A 5 7.00 5.33 -14.55
N ARG A 6 5.86 4.78 -15.00
CA ARG A 6 4.61 4.69 -14.22
C ARG A 6 4.78 3.79 -13.00
N GLY A 7 5.44 2.64 -13.15
CA GLY A 7 5.77 1.74 -12.04
C GLY A 7 6.70 2.39 -11.00
N LEU A 8 7.65 3.23 -11.43
CA LEU A 8 8.53 3.96 -10.51
C LEU A 8 7.77 5.02 -9.70
N VAL A 9 6.89 5.80 -10.34
CA VAL A 9 6.03 6.78 -9.64
C VAL A 9 5.12 6.07 -8.63
N PHE A 10 4.60 4.90 -9.00
CA PHE A 10 3.79 4.06 -8.12
C PHE A 10 4.58 3.56 -6.89
N MET A 11 5.81 3.09 -7.09
CA MET A 11 6.70 2.67 -6.01
C MET A 11 7.07 3.84 -5.08
N VAL A 12 7.38 5.02 -5.62
CA VAL A 12 7.68 6.21 -4.81
C VAL A 12 6.47 6.66 -4.00
N ALA A 13 5.27 6.62 -4.58
CA ALA A 13 4.02 6.92 -3.87
C ALA A 13 3.75 5.90 -2.74
N MET A 14 4.03 4.62 -2.95
CA MET A 14 3.94 3.60 -1.90
C MET A 14 4.92 3.86 -0.76
N VAL A 15 6.18 4.19 -1.06
CA VAL A 15 7.20 4.51 -0.04
C VAL A 15 6.79 5.74 0.77
N PHE A 16 6.29 6.79 0.12
CA PHE A 16 5.79 7.98 0.82
C PHE A 16 4.57 7.66 1.69
N GLY A 17 3.62 6.89 1.17
CA GLY A 17 2.40 6.49 1.89
C GLY A 17 2.69 5.63 3.12
N THR A 18 3.61 4.67 3.04
CA THR A 18 3.99 3.82 4.19
C THR A 18 4.84 4.56 5.20
N SER A 19 5.74 5.44 4.76
CA SER A 19 6.53 6.30 5.66
C SER A 19 5.63 7.25 6.45
N ASN A 20 4.61 7.82 5.80
CA ASN A 20 3.61 8.66 6.46
C ASN A 20 2.80 7.89 7.52
N GLN A 21 2.55 6.59 7.32
CA GLN A 21 1.86 5.74 8.29
C GLN A 21 2.73 5.48 9.54
N VAL A 22 4.04 5.30 9.36
CA VAL A 22 4.99 5.19 10.49
C VAL A 22 4.98 6.46 11.34
N VAL A 23 5.01 7.64 10.71
CA VAL A 23 5.04 8.94 11.42
C VAL A 23 3.76 9.15 12.24
N GLN A 24 2.60 8.68 11.77
CA GLN A 24 1.34 8.76 12.53
C GLN A 24 1.37 7.97 13.85
N GLY A 25 2.17 6.90 13.94
CA GLY A 25 2.33 6.12 15.17
C GLY A 25 3.05 6.86 16.31
N PHE A 26 3.86 7.88 15.98
CA PHE A 26 4.68 8.60 16.96
C PHE A 26 4.11 9.98 17.36
N VAL A 27 3.04 10.44 16.72
CA VAL A 27 2.52 11.80 16.89
C VAL A 27 1.35 11.83 17.89
N PRO A 28 1.50 12.48 19.05
CA PRO A 28 0.41 12.60 20.04
C PRO A 28 -0.59 13.73 19.72
N SER A 29 -0.30 14.62 18.76
CA SER A 29 -1.13 15.78 18.43
C SER A 29 -2.23 15.46 17.41
N TYR A 30 -3.49 15.72 17.77
CA TYR A 30 -4.68 15.47 16.95
C TYR A 30 -4.65 16.20 15.59
N TRP A 31 -4.28 17.48 15.59
CA TRP A 31 -4.24 18.30 14.35
C TRP A 31 -3.18 17.79 13.36
N TRP A 32 -2.06 17.29 13.88
CA TRP A 32 -0.99 16.74 13.06
C TRP A 32 -1.39 15.37 12.49
N LEU A 33 -2.07 14.55 13.28
CA LEU A 33 -2.70 13.30 12.83
C LEU A 33 -3.72 13.54 11.70
N ALA A 34 -4.58 14.55 11.82
CA ALA A 34 -5.54 14.91 10.79
C ALA A 34 -4.87 15.29 9.46
N GLY A 35 -3.80 16.09 9.51
CA GLY A 35 -2.99 16.44 8.33
C GLY A 35 -2.33 15.21 7.68
N LEU A 36 -1.77 14.31 8.49
CA LEU A 36 -1.13 13.09 8.00
C LEU A 36 -2.15 12.09 7.42
N MET A 37 -3.36 12.00 8.00
CA MET A 37 -4.48 11.21 7.48
C MET A 37 -4.96 11.75 6.12
N PHE A 38 -5.00 13.07 5.95
CA PHE A 38 -5.33 13.69 4.67
C PHE A 38 -4.29 13.33 3.58
N LEU A 39 -3.00 13.44 3.91
CA LEU A 39 -1.92 13.05 3.01
C LEU A 39 -1.95 11.54 2.69
N TRP A 40 -2.24 10.71 3.69
CA TRP A 40 -2.39 9.27 3.51
C TRP A 40 -3.55 8.93 2.56
N GLY A 41 -4.71 9.56 2.75
CA GLY A 41 -5.88 9.39 1.90
C GLY A 41 -5.63 9.83 0.45
N MET A 42 -4.94 10.95 0.26
CA MET A 42 -4.55 11.42 -1.07
C MET A 42 -3.64 10.41 -1.77
N SER A 43 -2.59 9.94 -1.08
CA SER A 43 -1.69 8.91 -1.62
C SER A 43 -2.43 7.61 -1.93
N GLY A 44 -3.36 7.20 -1.07
CA GLY A 44 -4.20 6.01 -1.28
C GLY A 44 -5.10 6.12 -2.51
N GLY A 45 -5.69 7.30 -2.74
CA GLY A 45 -6.51 7.58 -3.92
C GLY A 45 -5.72 7.53 -5.22
N PHE A 46 -4.51 8.11 -5.24
CA PHE A 46 -3.60 8.00 -6.39
C PHE A 46 -3.19 6.55 -6.66
N TYR A 47 -2.87 5.80 -5.61
CA TYR A 47 -2.53 4.38 -5.70
C TYR A 47 -3.68 3.55 -6.28
N ALA A 48 -4.89 3.70 -5.76
CA ALA A 48 -6.05 2.94 -6.21
C ALA A 48 -6.36 3.19 -7.69
N ASN A 49 -6.28 4.44 -8.13
CA ASN A 49 -6.48 4.82 -9.54
C ASN A 49 -5.37 4.23 -10.44
N LEU A 50 -4.10 4.43 -10.09
CA LEU A 50 -2.99 3.89 -10.88
C LEU A 50 -3.04 2.37 -10.97
N ASN A 51 -3.32 1.68 -9.87
CA ASN A 51 -3.41 0.22 -9.84
C ASN A 51 -4.54 -0.28 -10.76
N GLN A 52 -5.73 0.34 -10.67
CA GLN A 52 -6.85 0.05 -11.56
C GLN A 52 -6.48 0.27 -13.04
N THR A 53 -5.87 1.41 -13.37
CA THR A 53 -5.44 1.68 -14.76
C THR A 53 -4.39 0.67 -15.23
N LEU A 54 -3.44 0.28 -14.39
CA LEU A 54 -2.40 -0.68 -14.75
C LEU A 54 -2.98 -2.07 -15.01
N ILE A 55 -3.90 -2.52 -14.16
CA ILE A 55 -4.61 -3.79 -14.33
C ILE A 55 -5.39 -3.78 -15.64
N GLN A 56 -6.09 -2.68 -15.94
CA GLN A 56 -6.85 -2.53 -17.19
C GLN A 56 -5.93 -2.49 -18.42
N GLU A 57 -4.80 -1.78 -18.35
CA GLU A 57 -3.84 -1.63 -19.46
C GLU A 57 -3.09 -2.93 -19.76
N LEU A 58 -2.82 -3.77 -18.74
CA LEU A 58 -2.12 -5.05 -18.89
C LEU A 58 -3.06 -6.24 -19.20
N THR A 59 -4.38 -6.06 -19.06
CA THR A 59 -5.34 -7.16 -19.24
C THR A 59 -5.91 -7.16 -20.66
N PRO A 60 -5.85 -8.28 -21.40
CA PRO A 60 -6.53 -8.41 -22.69
C PRO A 60 -8.05 -8.27 -22.54
N HIS A 61 -8.71 -7.58 -23.48
CA HIS A 61 -10.15 -7.30 -23.44
C HIS A 61 -11.02 -8.55 -23.18
N GLU A 62 -10.64 -9.70 -23.75
CA GLU A 62 -11.36 -10.98 -23.61
C GLU A 62 -11.35 -11.55 -22.18
N LYS A 63 -10.36 -11.19 -21.36
CA LYS A 63 -10.19 -11.70 -19.99
C LYS A 63 -10.41 -10.64 -18.93
N MET A 64 -10.76 -9.41 -19.31
CA MET A 64 -10.91 -8.27 -18.42
C MET A 64 -11.88 -8.55 -17.27
N GLY A 65 -13.07 -9.09 -17.56
CA GLY A 65 -14.05 -9.41 -16.52
C GLY A 65 -13.55 -10.42 -15.49
N ARG A 66 -12.73 -11.40 -15.91
CA ARG A 66 -12.19 -12.45 -15.03
C ARG A 66 -11.00 -11.98 -14.19
N VAL A 67 -10.15 -11.11 -14.73
CA VAL A 67 -9.04 -10.51 -13.97
C VAL A 67 -9.57 -9.47 -12.99
N MET A 68 -10.54 -8.65 -13.40
CA MET A 68 -11.20 -7.69 -12.52
C MET A 68 -11.97 -8.39 -11.38
N SER A 69 -12.66 -9.50 -11.65
CA SER A 69 -13.35 -10.25 -10.59
C SER A 69 -12.36 -10.93 -9.63
N LEU A 70 -11.25 -11.46 -10.12
CA LEU A 70 -10.20 -12.04 -9.27
C LEU A 70 -9.54 -10.99 -8.38
N THR A 71 -9.22 -9.82 -8.94
CA THR A 71 -8.63 -8.71 -8.17
C THR A 71 -9.62 -8.14 -7.16
N ALA A 72 -10.90 -8.02 -7.51
CA ALA A 72 -11.96 -7.63 -6.59
C ALA A 72 -12.15 -8.66 -5.46
N LEU A 73 -12.15 -9.96 -5.78
CA LEU A 73 -12.25 -11.04 -4.80
C LEU A 73 -11.05 -11.02 -3.85
N ALA A 74 -9.84 -10.85 -4.38
CA ALA A 74 -8.63 -10.74 -3.57
C ALA A 74 -8.72 -9.54 -2.63
N GLN A 75 -9.11 -8.36 -3.12
CA GLN A 75 -9.27 -7.16 -2.30
C GLN A 75 -10.35 -7.33 -1.22
N ALA A 76 -11.49 -7.90 -1.58
CA ALA A 76 -12.60 -8.14 -0.66
C ALA A 76 -12.28 -9.22 0.38
N GLY A 77 -11.47 -10.23 0.03
CA GLY A 77 -11.07 -11.30 0.93
C GLY A 77 -9.91 -10.93 1.85
N LEU A 78 -8.89 -10.24 1.33
CA LEU A 78 -7.74 -9.81 2.14
C LEU A 78 -8.06 -8.66 3.09
N SER A 79 -8.96 -7.73 2.71
CA SER A 79 -9.31 -6.59 3.56
C SER A 79 -9.79 -6.99 4.96
N PRO A 80 -10.78 -7.88 5.13
CA PRO A 80 -11.24 -8.29 6.47
C PRO A 80 -10.18 -9.11 7.21
N LEU A 81 -9.38 -9.93 6.52
CA LEU A 81 -8.27 -10.67 7.13
C LEU A 81 -7.20 -9.74 7.69
N GLY A 82 -6.83 -8.70 6.93
CA GLY A 82 -5.90 -7.66 7.35
C GLY A 82 -6.45 -6.82 8.50
N ALA A 83 -7.72 -6.41 8.41
CA ALA A 83 -8.39 -5.67 9.48
C ALA A 83 -8.50 -6.48 10.77
N PHE A 84 -8.77 -7.79 10.68
CA PHE A 84 -8.81 -8.69 11.82
C PHE A 84 -7.44 -8.79 12.50
N GLY A 85 -6.37 -9.06 11.74
CA GLY A 85 -5.00 -9.10 12.28
C GLY A 85 -4.57 -7.78 12.90
N ALA A 86 -4.86 -6.65 12.23
CA ALA A 86 -4.56 -5.32 12.74
C ALA A 86 -5.36 -5.01 14.02
N SER A 87 -6.64 -5.38 14.07
CA SER A 87 -7.50 -5.15 15.23
C SER A 87 -7.10 -6.01 16.43
N ALA A 88 -6.72 -7.27 16.20
CA ALA A 88 -6.20 -8.15 17.25
C ALA A 88 -4.91 -7.59 17.86
N LEU A 89 -3.98 -7.12 17.04
CA LEU A 89 -2.76 -6.45 17.52
C LEU A 89 -3.06 -5.15 18.28
N ALA A 90 -4.05 -4.37 17.82
CA ALA A 90 -4.47 -3.14 18.49
C ALA A 90 -5.09 -3.39 19.87
N GLN A 91 -5.77 -4.52 20.09
CA GLN A 91 -6.32 -4.87 21.40
C GLN A 91 -5.24 -5.23 22.42
N TRP A 92 -4.13 -5.84 21.99
CA TRP A 92 -3.07 -6.30 22.89
C TRP A 92 -2.10 -5.19 23.31
N ILE A 93 -1.77 -4.30 22.37
CA ILE A 93 -0.69 -3.31 22.56
C ILE A 93 -1.26 -1.88 22.68
N GLY A 94 -2.53 -1.68 22.32
CA GLY A 94 -3.18 -0.38 22.19
C GLY A 94 -3.06 0.19 20.78
N ALA A 95 -4.05 1.00 20.38
CA ALA A 95 -4.19 1.50 19.00
C ALA A 95 -2.99 2.33 18.50
N ARG A 96 -2.36 3.11 19.38
CA ARG A 96 -1.21 3.98 19.05
C ARG A 96 0.05 3.19 18.68
N PRO A 97 0.60 2.31 19.55
CA PRO A 97 1.76 1.51 19.19
C PRO A 97 1.44 0.48 18.10
N ALA A 98 0.20 -0.02 18.01
CA ALA A 98 -0.19 -0.92 16.92
C ALA A 98 -0.09 -0.26 15.54
N MET A 99 -0.49 1.01 15.39
CA MET A 99 -0.27 1.76 14.14
C MET A 99 1.22 1.91 13.83
N GLY A 100 2.05 2.22 14.82
CA GLY A 100 3.52 2.31 14.63
C GLY A 100 4.14 0.98 14.16
N TRP A 101 3.77 -0.15 14.77
CA TRP A 101 4.25 -1.48 14.38
C TRP A 101 3.75 -1.92 13.00
N LEU A 102 2.48 -1.69 12.69
CA LEU A 102 1.92 -1.96 11.36
C LEU A 102 2.58 -1.09 10.30
N GLY A 103 2.87 0.17 10.62
CA GLY A 103 3.65 1.09 9.79
C GLY A 103 5.05 0.53 9.52
N ALA A 104 5.78 0.14 10.57
CA ALA A 104 7.12 -0.40 10.46
C ALA A 104 7.17 -1.71 9.65
N ALA A 105 6.22 -2.61 9.87
CA ALA A 105 6.07 -3.85 9.11
C ALA A 105 5.77 -3.56 7.62
N SER A 106 4.90 -2.60 7.33
CA SER A 106 4.61 -2.19 5.95
C SER A 106 5.82 -1.56 5.27
N LEU A 107 6.60 -0.74 5.99
CA LEU A 107 7.84 -0.15 5.49
C LEU A 107 8.88 -1.24 5.20
N ALA A 108 9.06 -2.20 6.10
CA ALA A 108 9.96 -3.33 5.89
C ALA A 108 9.56 -4.18 4.68
N CYS A 109 8.26 -4.42 4.49
CA CYS A 109 7.75 -5.14 3.32
C CYS A 109 8.02 -4.39 2.01
N VAL A 110 7.82 -3.06 2.00
CA VAL A 110 8.15 -2.22 0.84
C VAL A 110 9.65 -2.19 0.56
N LEU A 111 10.49 -2.08 1.60
CA LEU A 111 11.95 -2.15 1.46
C LEU A 111 12.40 -3.51 0.92
N GLY A 112 11.81 -4.61 1.41
CA GLY A 112 12.04 -5.95 0.87
C GLY A 112 11.65 -6.05 -0.60
N THR A 113 10.51 -5.50 -0.99
CA THR A 113 10.07 -5.44 -2.39
C THR A 113 11.04 -4.64 -3.26
N LEU A 114 11.60 -3.54 -2.74
CA LEU A 114 12.62 -2.76 -3.45
C LEU A 114 13.96 -3.50 -3.56
N ALA A 115 14.35 -4.28 -2.55
CA ALA A 115 15.54 -5.11 -2.59
C ALA A 115 15.40 -6.24 -3.64
N PHE A 116 14.30 -6.99 -3.59
CA PHE A 116 13.99 -8.03 -4.59
C PHE A 116 13.78 -7.44 -6.00
N GLY A 117 13.18 -6.25 -6.11
CA GLY A 117 13.00 -5.55 -7.37
C GLY A 117 14.30 -5.01 -7.97
N ARG A 118 15.32 -4.73 -7.14
CA ARG A 118 16.67 -4.44 -7.61
C ARG A 118 17.37 -5.69 -8.11
N GLU A 119 17.17 -6.83 -7.46
CA GLU A 119 17.70 -8.13 -7.88
C GLU A 119 17.18 -8.56 -9.27
N LEU A 120 15.91 -8.26 -9.59
CA LEU A 120 15.33 -8.52 -10.92
C LEU A 120 15.79 -7.56 -12.02
N ARG A 121 16.38 -6.40 -11.69
CA ARG A 121 17.02 -5.50 -12.68
C ARG A 121 18.46 -5.89 -13.03
N VAL A 122 19.03 -6.87 -12.33
CA VAL A 122 20.44 -7.29 -12.45
C VAL A 122 20.57 -8.63 -13.19
N GLN A 123 19.49 -9.20 -13.73
CA GLN A 123 19.62 -10.28 -14.71
C GLN A 123 19.57 -9.70 -16.13
N PRO A 124 20.68 -9.75 -16.90
CA PRO A 124 20.81 -9.20 -18.25
C PRO A 124 19.97 -9.96 -19.29
#